data_AF-A0A1L7XHZ6-F1
#
_entry.id   AF-A0A1L7XHZ6-F1
#
_cell.length_a   1.000
_cell.length_b   1.000
_cell.length_c   1.000
_cell.angle_alpha   90.00
_cell.angle_beta   90.00
_cell.angle_gamma   90.00
#
_symmetry.space_group_name_H-M   'P 1'
#
loop_
_entity.id
_entity.type
_entity.pdbx_description
1 polymer ?
#
loop_
_entity_poly.entity_id
_entity_poly.type
_entity_poly.pdbx_seq_one_letter_code
_entity_poly.pdbx_strand_id
1 'polypeptide(L)'
;MTDSTPSASALARTPPSTEPTPDDAFIFAGNVRILATHNRERTEGTASSDALCHARPIDFTEDDSVALLLLLNIAHLKFRRIPDQLPYKLLLQVAILCDQYDCVDLVRPWLKDTLWLRDEQLEFSRMSQRQWLFIAWVFGRDRVFEQAAILLVKLTTRGSVWLTLSPMPPGIVESILSHRLRLIAELLANQQTKFSRASARFREIFVT
;
A
#
# COMPACT_ATOMS: atom_id res chain seq x y z
N MET A 1 -24.33 -69.46 16.25
CA MET A 1 -24.48 -69.00 17.64
C MET A 1 -23.31 -68.07 17.91
N THR A 2 -23.43 -66.77 18.11
CA THR A 2 -24.53 -65.81 18.34
C THR A 2 -23.81 -64.45 18.19
N ASP A 3 -24.26 -63.57 17.30
CA ASP A 3 -25.09 -62.39 17.64
C ASP A 3 -24.19 -61.18 17.99
N SER A 4 -23.90 -60.27 17.06
CA SER A 4 -24.71 -59.08 16.67
C SER A 4 -25.08 -58.14 17.82
N THR A 5 -25.07 -56.83 17.49
CA THR A 5 -25.57 -55.62 18.21
C THR A 5 -24.72 -54.99 19.34
N PRO A 6 -24.85 -53.66 19.61
CA PRO A 6 -24.97 -52.52 18.69
C PRO A 6 -24.13 -51.25 19.08
N SER A 7 -24.05 -50.36 18.09
CA SER A 7 -24.04 -48.88 18.15
C SER A 7 -24.20 -48.20 19.53
N ALA A 8 -23.25 -47.32 19.87
CA ALA A 8 -23.46 -46.23 20.82
C ALA A 8 -22.94 -44.91 20.22
N SER A 9 -23.89 -44.04 19.86
CA SER A 9 -23.67 -42.66 19.42
C SER A 9 -22.78 -41.88 20.37
N ALA A 10 -21.62 -41.44 19.90
CA ALA A 10 -20.89 -40.35 20.52
C ALA A 10 -21.63 -39.04 20.23
N LEU A 11 -22.44 -38.59 21.19
CA LEU A 11 -23.02 -37.25 21.20
C LEU A 11 -21.89 -36.23 21.06
N ALA A 12 -21.84 -35.54 19.92
CA ALA A 12 -21.03 -34.35 19.74
C ALA A 12 -21.50 -33.29 20.74
N ARG A 13 -20.75 -33.11 21.84
CA ARG A 13 -20.85 -31.90 22.66
C ARG A 13 -20.19 -30.78 21.87
N THR A 14 -20.99 -29.99 21.18
CA THR A 14 -20.59 -28.66 20.72
C THR A 14 -20.14 -27.85 21.95
N PRO A 15 -18.91 -27.33 22.00
CA PRO A 15 -18.55 -26.38 23.05
C PRO A 15 -19.39 -25.11 22.88
N PRO A 16 -19.84 -24.47 23.97
CA PRO A 16 -20.61 -23.24 23.88
C PRO A 16 -19.78 -22.16 23.19
N SER A 17 -20.39 -21.55 22.18
CA SER A 17 -19.94 -20.32 21.54
C SER A 17 -20.07 -19.17 22.55
N THR A 18 -19.05 -18.98 23.37
CA THR A 18 -18.86 -17.74 24.12
C THR A 18 -17.99 -16.84 23.26
N GLU A 19 -18.59 -15.81 22.67
CA GLU A 19 -17.84 -14.71 22.06
C GLU A 19 -16.97 -14.05 23.13
N PRO A 20 -15.65 -13.87 22.91
CA PRO A 20 -14.77 -13.27 23.91
C PRO A 20 -15.11 -11.78 24.05
N THR A 21 -15.44 -11.37 25.27
CA THR A 21 -15.62 -9.96 25.62
C THR A 21 -14.28 -9.20 25.58
N PRO A 22 -14.26 -7.89 25.32
CA PRO A 22 -13.03 -7.10 25.13
C PRO A 22 -12.09 -7.07 26.34
N ASP A 23 -12.58 -7.53 27.49
CA ASP A 23 -11.85 -7.53 28.77
C ASP A 23 -11.03 -8.83 28.98
N ASP A 24 -11.15 -9.82 28.09
CA ASP A 24 -10.35 -11.05 28.11
C ASP A 24 -8.94 -10.82 27.51
N ALA A 25 -8.30 -9.71 27.90
CA ALA A 25 -6.88 -9.56 27.70
C ALA A 25 -6.18 -10.68 28.49
N PHE A 26 -5.52 -11.60 27.79
CA PHE A 26 -4.62 -12.58 28.40
C PHE A 26 -3.45 -11.85 29.06
N ILE A 27 -3.66 -11.34 30.28
CA ILE A 27 -2.60 -10.73 31.08
C ILE A 27 -1.79 -11.87 31.68
N PHE A 28 -0.61 -12.09 31.13
CA PHE A 28 0.36 -13.01 31.71
C PHE A 28 0.96 -12.37 32.97
N ALA A 29 0.33 -12.59 34.12
CA ALA A 29 0.76 -12.09 35.43
C ALA A 29 1.98 -12.89 35.98
N GLY A 30 3.01 -13.07 35.16
CA GLY A 30 4.21 -13.81 35.50
C GLY A 30 5.43 -13.32 34.74
N ASN A 31 6.60 -13.42 35.36
CA ASN A 31 7.87 -13.11 34.69
C ASN A 31 8.02 -14.01 33.45
N VAL A 32 8.12 -13.40 32.27
CA VAL A 32 8.33 -14.14 31.03
C VAL A 32 9.82 -14.48 30.92
N ARG A 33 10.13 -15.78 30.97
CA ARG A 33 11.47 -16.28 30.69
C ARG A 33 11.68 -16.31 29.18
N ILE A 34 12.51 -15.40 28.69
CA ILE A 34 12.90 -15.35 27.29
C ILE A 34 14.18 -16.14 27.14
N LEU A 35 14.10 -17.23 26.38
CA LEU A 35 15.23 -18.06 26.03
C LEU A 35 15.68 -17.64 24.62
N ALA A 36 16.73 -16.83 24.57
CA ALA A 36 17.38 -16.48 23.30
C ALA A 36 18.55 -17.44 23.08
N THR A 37 18.59 -18.07 21.90
CA THR A 37 19.72 -18.90 21.47
C THR A 37 20.49 -18.17 20.37
N HIS A 38 21.74 -17.84 20.65
CA HIS A 38 22.66 -17.26 19.68
C HIS A 38 23.96 -18.04 19.67
N ASN A 39 24.36 -18.51 18.49
CA ASN A 39 25.62 -19.24 18.28
C ASN A 39 25.84 -20.48 19.17
N ARG A 40 24.81 -21.33 19.31
CA ARG A 40 24.73 -22.52 20.21
C ARG A 40 24.77 -22.22 21.72
N GLU A 41 24.89 -20.96 22.11
CA GLU A 41 24.84 -20.55 23.50
C GLU A 41 23.41 -20.13 23.88
N ARG A 42 22.96 -20.60 25.05
CA ARG A 42 21.61 -20.33 25.56
C ARG A 42 21.70 -19.23 26.59
N THR A 43 21.18 -18.05 26.25
CA THR A 43 21.05 -16.94 27.19
C THR A 43 19.63 -16.90 27.72
N GLU A 44 19.48 -17.04 29.03
CA GLU A 44 18.19 -16.92 29.72
C GLU A 44 18.05 -15.50 30.27
N GLY A 45 17.06 -14.76 29.76
CA GLY A 45 16.68 -13.45 30.26
C GLY A 45 15.33 -13.53 30.96
N THR A 46 15.22 -12.93 32.14
CA THR A 46 13.94 -12.78 32.82
C THR A 46 13.40 -11.38 32.51
N ALA A 47 12.30 -11.28 31.77
CA ALA A 47 11.59 -10.01 31.63
C ALA A 47 10.66 -9.85 32.85
N SER A 48 10.91 -8.83 33.69
CA SER A 48 10.05 -8.51 34.83
C SER A 48 8.66 -8.14 34.33
N SER A 49 7.62 -8.63 35.01
CA SER A 49 6.23 -8.24 34.76
C SER A 49 6.05 -6.71 34.79
N ASP A 50 6.82 -6.00 35.60
CA ASP A 50 6.80 -4.53 35.68
C ASP A 50 7.30 -3.83 34.40
N ALA A 51 8.19 -4.45 33.63
CA ALA A 51 8.64 -3.88 32.36
C ALA A 51 7.61 -4.10 31.24
N LEU A 52 6.84 -5.19 31.32
CA LEU A 52 5.76 -5.52 30.40
C LEU A 52 4.45 -4.80 30.76
N CYS A 53 4.22 -4.47 32.04
CA CYS A 53 3.03 -3.73 32.47
C CYS A 53 3.02 -2.28 31.96
N HIS A 54 4.18 -1.74 31.59
CA HIS A 54 4.33 -0.46 30.91
C HIS A 54 4.37 -0.57 29.38
N ALA A 55 4.46 -1.78 28.83
CA ALA A 55 4.45 -1.99 27.39
C ALA A 55 3.01 -1.91 26.87
N ARG A 56 2.66 -0.77 26.27
CA ARG A 56 1.36 -0.60 25.61
C ARG A 56 1.33 -1.47 24.34
N PRO A 57 0.35 -2.37 24.17
CA PRO A 57 0.19 -3.11 22.93
C PRO A 57 -0.08 -2.13 21.79
N ILE A 58 0.64 -2.29 20.69
CA ILE A 58 0.45 -1.54 19.45
C ILE A 58 -0.34 -2.45 18.51
N ASP A 59 -1.42 -1.91 17.95
CA ASP A 59 -2.27 -2.60 17.00
C ASP A 59 -1.76 -2.38 15.57
N PHE A 60 -1.61 -3.46 14.81
CA PHE A 60 -1.15 -3.51 13.43
C PHE A 60 -2.12 -4.29 12.53
N THR A 61 -3.37 -4.47 12.96
CA THR A 61 -4.36 -5.32 12.26
C THR A 61 -4.68 -4.87 10.83
N GLU A 62 -4.56 -3.57 10.55
CA GLU A 62 -4.80 -2.98 9.22
C GLU A 62 -3.59 -3.10 8.28
N ASP A 63 -2.40 -3.41 8.80
CA ASP A 63 -1.18 -3.46 8.01
C ASP A 63 -0.96 -4.82 7.34
N ASP A 64 -0.34 -4.81 6.16
CA ASP A 64 0.11 -6.06 5.54
C ASP A 64 1.24 -6.70 6.37
N SER A 65 0.91 -7.82 7.01
CA SER A 65 1.84 -8.54 7.90
C SER A 65 3.17 -8.92 7.24
N VAL A 66 3.20 -9.17 5.93
CA VAL A 66 4.42 -9.58 5.21
C VAL A 66 5.32 -8.36 4.97
N ALA A 67 4.75 -7.25 4.51
CA ALA A 67 5.46 -5.98 4.34
C ALA A 67 5.96 -5.44 5.68
N LEU A 68 5.15 -5.49 6.73
CA LEU A 68 5.53 -5.06 8.08
C LEU A 68 6.67 -5.92 8.63
N LEU A 69 6.58 -7.24 8.50
CA LEU A 69 7.66 -8.15 8.89
C LEU A 69 8.96 -7.86 8.12
N LEU A 70 8.87 -7.48 6.84
CA LEU A 70 10.03 -7.11 6.05
C LEU A 70 10.71 -5.85 6.61
N LEU A 71 9.93 -4.80 6.91
CA LEU A 71 10.43 -3.56 7.52
C LEU A 71 11.06 -3.82 8.90
N LEU A 72 10.41 -4.62 9.74
CA LEU A 72 10.93 -5.00 11.06
C LEU A 72 12.22 -5.82 10.95
N ASN A 73 12.35 -6.70 9.96
CA ASN A 73 13.61 -7.43 9.73
C ASN A 73 14.74 -6.46 9.35
N ILE A 74 14.47 -5.41 8.58
CA ILE A 74 15.47 -4.38 8.26
C ILE A 74 15.85 -3.59 9.51
N ALA A 75 14.85 -3.11 10.27
CA ALA A 75 15.07 -2.35 11.51
C ALA A 75 15.87 -3.15 12.55
N HIS A 76 15.65 -4.47 12.62
CA HIS A 76 16.38 -5.38 13.50
C HIS A 76 17.68 -5.94 12.89
N LEU A 77 18.17 -5.38 11.78
CA LEU A 77 19.43 -5.77 11.13
C LEU A 77 19.49 -7.24 10.67
N LYS A 78 18.33 -7.88 10.47
CA LYS A 78 18.19 -9.28 10.03
C LYS A 78 18.26 -9.38 8.51
N PHE A 79 19.31 -8.82 7.91
CA PHE A 79 19.40 -8.64 6.46
C PHE A 79 19.37 -9.94 5.65
N ARG A 80 19.80 -11.07 6.24
CA ARG A 80 19.74 -12.40 5.61
C ARG A 80 18.31 -12.87 5.28
N ARG A 81 17.29 -12.24 5.85
CA ARG A 81 15.88 -12.57 5.64
C ARG A 81 15.20 -11.68 4.60
N ILE A 82 15.94 -10.72 4.02
CA ILE A 82 15.43 -9.78 3.04
C ILE A 82 15.67 -10.38 1.65
N PRO A 83 14.62 -10.52 0.82
CA PRO A 83 14.80 -10.97 -0.56
C PRO A 83 15.43 -9.86 -1.41
N ASP A 84 16.24 -10.27 -2.38
CA ASP A 84 16.85 -9.34 -3.35
C ASP A 84 15.82 -8.74 -4.31
N GLN A 85 14.67 -9.41 -4.49
CA GLN A 85 13.63 -9.06 -5.45
C GLN A 85 12.27 -9.11 -4.78
N LEU A 86 11.42 -8.11 -5.03
CA LEU A 86 10.06 -8.05 -4.50
C LEU A 86 9.03 -8.13 -5.62
N PRO A 87 7.95 -8.91 -5.46
CA PRO A 87 6.82 -8.82 -6.37
C PRO A 87 6.13 -7.47 -6.23
N TYR A 88 5.58 -6.94 -7.33
CA TYR A 88 4.89 -5.64 -7.38
C TYR A 88 3.94 -5.39 -6.21
N LYS A 89 3.08 -6.37 -5.88
CA LYS A 89 2.11 -6.22 -4.77
C LYS A 89 2.77 -5.99 -3.42
N LEU A 90 3.86 -6.71 -3.13
CA LEU A 90 4.59 -6.56 -1.87
C LEU A 90 5.36 -5.25 -1.86
N LEU A 91 5.98 -4.86 -2.97
CA LEU A 91 6.64 -3.56 -3.11
C LEU A 91 5.67 -2.40 -2.87
N LEU A 92 4.43 -2.51 -3.37
CA LEU A 92 3.38 -1.53 -3.11
C LEU A 92 3.02 -1.45 -1.62
N GLN A 93 2.83 -2.59 -0.96
CA GLN A 93 2.53 -2.61 0.49
C GLN A 93 3.68 -2.02 1.30
N VAL A 94 4.93 -2.33 0.93
CA VAL A 94 6.11 -1.72 1.55
C VAL A 94 6.10 -0.21 1.35
N ALA A 95 5.76 0.29 0.15
CA ALA A 95 5.65 1.72 -0.10
C ALA A 95 4.56 2.38 0.76
N ILE A 96 3.39 1.74 0.92
CA ILE A 96 2.31 2.22 1.80
C ILE A 96 2.80 2.34 3.24
N LEU A 97 3.41 1.29 3.78
CA LEU A 97 3.93 1.30 5.14
C LEU A 97 5.10 2.28 5.31
N CYS A 98 5.94 2.46 4.28
CA CYS A 98 7.02 3.45 4.31
C CYS A 98 6.49 4.89 4.40
N ASP A 99 5.42 5.20 3.68
CA ASP A 99 4.71 6.49 3.75
C ASP A 99 4.00 6.67 5.10
N GLN A 100 3.33 5.62 5.59
CA GLN A 100 2.59 5.63 6.86
C GLN A 100 3.50 5.79 8.09
N TYR A 101 4.65 5.13 8.09
CA TYR A 101 5.60 5.12 9.22
C TYR A 101 6.80 6.04 9.02
N ASP A 102 6.83 6.82 7.95
CA ASP A 102 7.94 7.71 7.57
C ASP A 102 9.31 7.02 7.65
N CYS A 103 9.40 5.85 7.01
CA CYS A 103 10.58 4.97 7.09
C CYS A 103 11.21 4.64 5.73
N VAL A 104 11.02 5.51 4.73
CA VAL A 104 11.63 5.36 3.39
C VAL A 104 13.16 5.23 3.46
N ASP A 105 13.80 5.97 4.37
CA ASP A 105 15.25 5.93 4.55
C ASP A 105 15.77 4.54 4.96
N LEU A 106 14.94 3.75 5.66
CA LEU A 106 15.26 2.40 6.10
C LEU A 106 15.47 1.45 4.92
N VAL A 107 14.68 1.61 3.86
CA VAL A 107 14.66 0.69 2.70
C VAL A 107 15.58 1.12 1.56
N ARG A 108 16.18 2.33 1.63
CA ARG A 108 17.05 2.89 0.58
C ARG A 108 18.13 1.93 0.03
N PRO A 109 18.82 1.11 0.84
CA PRO A 109 19.86 0.21 0.31
C PRO A 109 19.34 -0.77 -0.75
N TRP A 110 18.05 -1.10 -0.72
CA TRP A 110 17.40 -2.05 -1.63
C TRP A 110 16.65 -1.38 -2.79
N LEU A 111 16.49 -0.06 -2.79
CA LEU A 111 15.87 0.73 -3.86
C LEU A 111 16.80 0.94 -5.06
N LYS A 112 17.38 -0.15 -5.55
CA LYS A 112 18.27 -0.18 -6.72
C LYS A 112 17.63 -0.98 -7.84
N ASP A 113 17.99 -0.64 -9.07
CA ASP A 113 17.49 -1.30 -10.29
C ASP A 113 17.92 -2.78 -10.36
N THR A 114 18.97 -3.18 -9.64
CA THR A 114 19.40 -4.59 -9.52
C THR A 114 18.68 -5.36 -8.42
N LEU A 115 17.88 -4.68 -7.59
CA LEU A 115 17.21 -5.23 -6.41
C LEU A 115 15.70 -5.01 -6.53
N TRP A 116 15.07 -4.28 -5.61
CA TRP A 116 13.61 -4.19 -5.54
C TRP A 116 12.98 -3.40 -6.69
N LEU A 117 13.74 -2.50 -7.33
CA LEU A 117 13.27 -1.70 -8.46
C LEU A 117 13.66 -2.30 -9.81
N ARG A 118 13.89 -3.62 -9.87
CA ARG A 118 14.21 -4.28 -11.12
C ARG A 118 13.07 -4.14 -12.11
N ASP A 119 13.44 -3.82 -13.35
CA ASP A 119 12.52 -3.66 -14.47
C ASP A 119 11.44 -2.57 -14.25
N GLU A 120 11.72 -1.55 -13.42
CA GLU A 120 10.75 -0.48 -13.10
C GLU A 120 10.14 0.12 -14.38
N GLN A 121 10.93 0.28 -15.45
CA GLN A 121 10.47 0.83 -16.73
C GLN A 121 9.45 -0.06 -17.44
N LEU A 122 9.65 -1.37 -17.39
CA LEU A 122 8.74 -2.34 -17.96
C LEU A 122 7.46 -2.41 -17.13
N GLU A 123 7.61 -2.45 -15.81
CA GLU A 123 6.54 -2.67 -14.84
C GLU A 123 5.56 -1.48 -14.79
N PHE A 124 6.03 -0.23 -14.74
CA PHE A 124 5.11 0.93 -14.74
C PHE A 124 4.33 1.07 -16.06
N SER A 125 4.89 0.57 -17.17
CA SER A 125 4.24 0.60 -18.49
C SER A 125 3.08 -0.41 -18.58
N ARG A 126 2.98 -1.38 -17.66
CA ARG A 126 1.92 -2.39 -17.66
C ARG A 126 0.61 -1.75 -17.21
N MET A 127 -0.44 -1.92 -18.02
CA MET A 127 -1.76 -1.36 -17.73
C MET A 127 -2.37 -1.84 -16.40
N SER A 128 -1.92 -2.97 -15.86
CA SER A 128 -2.36 -3.57 -14.60
C SER A 128 -1.68 -2.98 -13.36
N GLN A 129 -0.61 -2.20 -13.51
CA GLN A 129 0.23 -1.76 -12.40
C GLN A 129 0.24 -0.23 -12.23
N ARG A 130 -0.95 0.35 -12.17
CA ARG A 130 -1.14 1.81 -12.13
C ARG A 130 -0.73 2.46 -10.81
N GLN A 131 -0.55 1.67 -9.75
CA GLN A 131 -0.07 2.18 -8.45
C GLN A 131 1.47 2.35 -8.44
N TRP A 132 2.16 2.05 -9.55
CA TRP A 132 3.55 2.48 -9.73
C TRP A 132 3.74 3.98 -9.59
N LEU A 133 2.72 4.79 -9.90
CA LEU A 133 2.77 6.22 -9.66
C LEU A 133 2.97 6.53 -8.17
N PHE A 134 2.30 5.79 -7.28
CA PHE A 134 2.46 5.93 -5.83
C PHE A 134 3.83 5.42 -5.38
N ILE A 135 4.25 4.24 -5.83
CA ILE A 135 5.57 3.68 -5.51
C ILE A 135 6.70 4.64 -5.91
N ALA A 136 6.64 5.20 -7.12
CA ALA A 136 7.62 6.14 -7.63
C ALA A 136 7.63 7.45 -6.84
N TRP A 137 6.48 7.91 -6.36
CA TRP A 137 6.39 9.09 -5.51
C TRP A 137 7.01 8.85 -4.12
N VAL A 138 6.62 7.78 -3.43
CA VAL A 138 7.15 7.45 -2.09
C VAL A 138 8.67 7.29 -2.12
N PHE A 139 9.21 6.61 -3.15
CA PHE A 139 10.64 6.35 -3.26
C PHE A 139 11.43 7.44 -4.01
N GLY A 140 10.81 8.56 -4.37
CA GLY A 140 11.48 9.70 -5.02
C GLY A 140 12.08 9.39 -6.39
N ARG A 141 11.37 8.58 -7.20
CA ARG A 141 11.79 8.19 -8.57
C ARG A 141 11.22 9.16 -9.60
N ASP A 142 11.78 10.37 -9.68
CA ASP A 142 11.26 11.48 -10.50
C ASP A 142 10.95 11.09 -11.96
N ARG A 143 11.89 10.40 -12.63
CA ARG A 143 11.72 10.01 -14.04
C ARG A 143 10.57 9.04 -14.25
N VAL A 144 10.46 8.04 -13.37
CA VAL A 144 9.39 7.03 -13.43
C VAL A 144 8.06 7.67 -13.06
N PHE A 145 8.05 8.54 -12.05
CA PHE A 145 6.89 9.29 -11.62
C PHE A 145 6.33 10.14 -12.77
N GLU A 146 7.17 10.91 -13.45
CA GLU A 146 6.75 11.74 -14.59
C GLU A 146 6.12 10.89 -15.70
N GLN A 147 6.77 9.78 -16.07
CA GLN A 147 6.29 8.88 -17.12
C GLN A 147 4.96 8.21 -16.73
N ALA A 148 4.85 7.73 -15.49
CA ALA A 148 3.62 7.16 -14.94
C ALA A 148 2.49 8.18 -14.88
N ALA A 149 2.79 9.44 -14.52
CA ALA A 149 1.81 10.53 -14.48
C ALA A 149 1.30 10.87 -15.89
N ILE A 150 2.18 10.95 -16.88
CA ILE A 150 1.80 11.18 -18.29
C ILE A 150 0.90 10.04 -18.79
N LEU A 151 1.24 8.79 -18.48
CA LEU A 151 0.41 7.64 -18.83
C LEU A 151 -0.97 7.73 -18.16
N LEU A 152 -1.03 8.09 -16.88
CA LEU A 152 -2.29 8.28 -16.17
C LEU A 152 -3.16 9.35 -16.84
N VAL A 153 -2.59 10.52 -17.16
CA VAL A 153 -3.30 11.60 -17.87
C VAL A 153 -3.86 11.12 -19.21
N LYS A 154 -3.06 10.40 -20.02
CA LYS A 154 -3.52 9.84 -21.31
C LYS A 154 -4.70 8.90 -21.12
N LEU A 155 -4.69 8.07 -20.08
CA LEU A 155 -5.76 7.11 -19.79
C LEU A 155 -7.04 7.78 -19.26
N THR A 156 -6.93 8.92 -18.56
CA THR A 156 -8.11 9.65 -18.03
C THR A 156 -9.04 10.23 -19.10
N THR A 157 -8.68 10.14 -20.39
CA THR A 157 -9.57 10.48 -21.51
C THR A 157 -10.64 9.40 -21.78
N ARG A 158 -10.47 8.16 -21.27
CA ARG A 158 -11.36 7.02 -21.52
C ARG A 158 -12.38 6.71 -20.40
N GLY A 159 -12.53 7.58 -19.40
CA GLY A 159 -13.50 7.42 -18.30
C GLY A 159 -12.86 7.37 -16.91
N SER A 160 -13.70 7.39 -15.86
CA SER A 160 -13.40 7.64 -14.43
C SER A 160 -12.54 6.58 -13.70
N VAL A 161 -11.69 5.89 -14.44
CA VAL A 161 -10.86 4.75 -14.01
C VAL A 161 -9.83 5.12 -12.94
N TRP A 162 -9.56 6.41 -12.71
CA TRP A 162 -8.61 6.89 -11.71
C TRP A 162 -9.20 6.98 -10.30
N LEU A 163 -10.53 7.06 -10.14
CA LEU A 163 -11.19 7.07 -8.81
C LEU A 163 -10.99 5.75 -8.05
N THR A 164 -10.73 4.65 -8.75
CA THR A 164 -10.47 3.34 -8.14
C THR A 164 -8.98 3.07 -7.89
N LEU A 165 -8.10 4.02 -8.25
CA LEU A 165 -6.68 3.87 -8.04
C LEU A 165 -6.33 4.44 -6.68
N SER A 166 -6.30 3.57 -5.68
CA SER A 166 -5.73 3.83 -4.37
C SER A 166 -4.63 2.81 -4.10
N PRO A 167 -3.50 3.18 -3.47
CA PRO A 167 -3.12 4.53 -3.02
C PRO A 167 -2.66 5.45 -4.17
N MET A 168 -2.73 6.77 -3.94
CA MET A 168 -2.27 7.83 -4.87
C MET A 168 -1.52 8.95 -4.14
N PRO A 169 -0.50 9.54 -4.76
CA PRO A 169 0.20 10.70 -4.21
C PRO A 169 -0.75 11.86 -3.89
N PRO A 170 -0.57 12.56 -2.77
CA PRO A 170 -1.45 13.67 -2.38
C PRO A 170 -1.39 14.80 -3.42
N GLY A 171 -2.54 15.35 -3.79
CA GLY A 171 -2.63 16.50 -4.68
C GLY A 171 -2.42 16.21 -6.17
N ILE A 172 -1.98 15.01 -6.56
CA ILE A 172 -1.70 14.70 -7.99
C ILE A 172 -2.98 14.72 -8.82
N VAL A 173 -4.06 14.21 -8.27
CA VAL A 173 -5.36 14.12 -8.93
C VAL A 173 -5.95 15.51 -9.10
N GLU A 174 -5.96 16.30 -8.03
CA GLU A 174 -6.43 17.67 -8.00
C GLU A 174 -5.64 18.51 -8.99
N SER A 175 -4.31 18.34 -9.02
CA SER A 175 -3.44 19.03 -9.98
C SER A 175 -3.79 18.66 -11.42
N ILE A 176 -3.94 17.36 -11.74
CA ILE A 176 -4.32 16.90 -13.08
C ILE A 176 -5.67 17.47 -13.49
N LEU A 177 -6.69 17.37 -12.62
CA LEU A 177 -8.03 17.89 -12.90
C LEU A 177 -8.03 19.41 -13.09
N SER A 178 -7.32 20.15 -12.24
CA SER A 178 -7.22 21.60 -12.33
C SER A 178 -6.58 22.03 -13.66
N HIS A 179 -5.51 21.34 -14.08
CA HIS A 179 -4.87 21.62 -15.36
C HIS A 179 -5.80 21.28 -16.54
N ARG A 180 -6.50 20.14 -16.49
CA ARG A 180 -7.46 19.75 -17.53
C ARG A 180 -8.60 20.76 -17.67
N LEU A 181 -9.20 21.17 -16.56
CA LEU A 181 -10.29 22.15 -16.56
C LEU A 181 -9.82 23.50 -17.13
N ARG A 182 -8.63 23.95 -16.73
CA ARG A 182 -8.03 25.18 -17.26
C ARG A 182 -7.83 25.11 -18.78
N LEU A 183 -7.18 24.04 -19.27
CA LEU A 183 -6.92 23.87 -20.70
C LEU A 183 -8.21 23.76 -21.51
N ILE A 184 -9.23 23.04 -21.02
CA ILE A 184 -10.52 22.95 -21.68
C ILE A 184 -11.20 24.33 -21.75
N ALA A 185 -11.18 25.09 -20.66
CA ALA A 185 -11.74 26.44 -20.62
C ALA A 185 -11.04 27.38 -21.60
N GLU A 186 -9.71 27.33 -21.67
CA GLU A 186 -8.91 28.12 -22.64
C GLU A 186 -9.22 27.75 -24.09
N LEU A 187 -9.31 26.45 -24.40
CA LEU A 187 -9.65 25.97 -25.73
C LEU A 187 -11.05 26.44 -26.15
N LEU A 188 -12.05 26.30 -25.27
CA LEU A 188 -13.41 26.75 -25.53
C LEU A 188 -13.50 28.27 -25.69
N ALA A 189 -12.80 29.03 -24.84
CA ALA A 189 -12.76 30.49 -24.94
C ALA A 189 -12.16 30.97 -26.28
N ASN A 190 -11.10 30.30 -26.75
CA ASN A 190 -10.48 30.60 -28.04
C ASN A 190 -11.45 30.33 -29.20
N GLN A 191 -12.14 29.18 -29.20
CA GLN A 191 -13.13 28.87 -30.24
C GLN A 191 -14.31 29.85 -30.23
N GLN A 192 -14.84 30.18 -29.06
CA GLN A 192 -15.95 31.12 -28.92
C GLN A 192 -15.58 32.51 -29.44
N THR A 193 -14.35 32.94 -29.19
CA THR A 193 -13.82 34.22 -29.68
C THR A 193 -13.67 34.23 -31.21
N LYS A 194 -13.20 33.13 -31.80
CA LYS A 194 -13.12 33.00 -33.27
C LYS A 194 -14.52 33.01 -33.90
N PHE A 195 -15.46 32.28 -33.31
CA PHE A 195 -16.84 32.19 -33.79
C PHE A 195 -17.56 33.55 -33.71
N SER A 196 -17.42 34.28 -32.60
CA SER A 196 -18.04 35.60 -32.44
C SER A 196 -17.49 36.62 -33.45
N ARG A 197 -16.18 36.62 -33.70
CA ARG A 197 -15.54 37.47 -34.72
C ARG A 197 -16.00 37.15 -36.14
N ALA A 198 -16.12 35.86 -36.48
CA ALA A 198 -16.63 35.44 -37.78
C ALA A 198 -18.10 35.85 -37.97
N SER A 199 -18.94 35.68 -36.95
CA SER A 199 -20.34 36.11 -36.95
C SER A 199 -20.50 37.64 -37.08
N ALA A 200 -19.61 38.43 -36.46
CA ALA A 200 -19.60 39.88 -36.61
C ALA A 200 -19.25 40.31 -38.04
N ARG A 201 -18.17 39.75 -38.62
CA ARG A 201 -17.79 40.01 -40.02
C ARG A 201 -18.89 39.63 -41.02
N PHE A 202 -19.56 38.50 -40.80
CA PHE A 202 -20.64 38.07 -41.69
C PHE A 202 -21.84 39.04 -41.63
N ARG A 203 -22.14 39.60 -40.46
CA ARG A 203 -23.18 40.63 -40.31
C ARG A 203 -22.82 41.94 -41.02
N GLU A 204 -21.55 42.35 -40.99
CA GLU A 204 -21.12 43.57 -41.72
C GLU A 204 -21.24 43.42 -43.24
N ILE A 205 -21.03 42.22 -43.79
CA ILE A 205 -21.11 41.95 -45.24
C ILE A 205 -22.55 42.01 -45.79
N PHE A 206 -23.56 41.66 -44.99
CA PHE A 206 -24.96 41.59 -45.44
C PHE A 206 -25.79 42.86 -45.15
N VAL A 207 -25.19 43.88 -44.52
CA VAL A 207 -25.85 45.16 -44.20
C VAL A 207 -25.44 46.30 -45.17
N THR A 208 -24.51 46.04 -46.08
CA THR A 208 -24.19 46.88 -47.25
C THR A 208 -24.86 46.35 -48.51
#